data_AF-W0JPA8-F1
#
_entry.id   AF-W0JPA8-F1
#
_cell.length_a   1.000
_cell.length_b   1.000
_cell.length_c   1.000
_cell.angle_alpha   90.00
_cell.angle_beta   90.00
_cell.angle_gamma   90.00
#
_symmetry.space_group_name_H-M   'P 1'
#
loop_
_entity.id
_entity.type
_entity.pdbx_description
1 polymer ?
#
loop_
_entity_poly.entity_id
_entity_poly.type
_entity_poly.pdbx_seq_one_letter_code
_entity_poly.pdbx_strand_id
1 'polypeptide(L)'
;MASVSATHIILFIASIVVAAGIAGTLVLEVDNLSGAIETQGAATATEIGTEVDIVSDAGQPDAIYDPAAGDENITVYVKNIGGEHLEVHHSAIDVLLDGQYVSHDYFELEHRYGESSSWQTGDVVELRIDVAAADDIDVSGDTTVTVIANDNEDSIDFHVDDGGSN
;
A
#
# COMPACT_ATOMS: atom_id res chain seq x y z
N MET A 1 -47.31 27.20 -49.23
CA MET A 1 -46.71 25.84 -49.21
C MET A 1 -45.20 25.87 -48.97
N ALA A 2 -44.41 26.73 -49.65
CA ALA A 2 -42.94 26.77 -49.49
C ALA A 2 -42.44 27.26 -48.11
N SER A 3 -43.15 28.16 -47.42
CA SER A 3 -42.73 28.72 -46.12
C SER A 3 -42.67 27.70 -44.99
N VAL A 4 -43.60 26.74 -44.97
CA VAL A 4 -43.65 25.68 -43.93
C VAL A 4 -42.48 24.71 -44.08
N SER A 5 -42.04 24.43 -45.31
CA SER A 5 -40.90 23.55 -45.59
C SER A 5 -39.58 24.13 -45.06
N ALA A 6 -39.38 25.45 -45.22
CA ALA A 6 -38.18 26.13 -44.71
C ALA A 6 -38.06 26.04 -43.18
N THR A 7 -39.18 26.21 -42.45
CA THR A 7 -39.19 26.09 -40.98
C THR A 7 -38.84 24.68 -40.51
N HIS A 8 -39.37 23.64 -41.16
CA HIS A 8 -39.05 22.25 -40.79
C HIS A 8 -37.57 21.91 -41.01
N ILE A 9 -36.96 22.40 -42.09
CA ILE A 9 -35.52 22.19 -42.34
C ILE A 9 -34.67 22.86 -41.26
N ILE A 10 -35.01 24.10 -40.86
CA ILE A 10 -34.27 24.81 -39.81
C ILE A 10 -34.34 24.05 -38.48
N LEU A 11 -35.53 23.59 -38.10
CA LEU A 11 -35.72 22.83 -36.85
C LEU A 11 -35.01 21.45 -36.90
N PHE A 12 -35.00 20.80 -38.06
CA PHE A 12 -34.30 19.54 -38.25
C PHE A 12 -32.78 19.69 -38.12
N ILE A 13 -32.21 20.76 -38.68
CA ILE A 13 -30.77 21.04 -38.52
C ILE A 13 -30.46 21.40 -37.06
N ALA A 14 -31.30 22.22 -36.43
CA ALA A 14 -31.12 22.57 -35.02
C ALA A 14 -31.13 21.34 -34.11
N SER A 15 -32.04 20.38 -34.34
CA SER A 15 -32.08 19.13 -33.55
C SER A 15 -30.86 18.25 -33.79
N ILE A 16 -30.34 18.16 -35.02
CA ILE A 16 -29.11 17.42 -35.32
C ILE A 16 -27.91 18.02 -34.60
N VAL A 17 -27.77 19.35 -34.59
CA VAL A 17 -26.66 20.02 -33.90
C VAL A 17 -26.70 19.74 -32.40
N VAL A 18 -27.89 19.84 -31.79
CA VAL A 18 -28.06 19.51 -30.36
C VAL A 18 -27.76 18.03 -30.11
N ALA A 19 -28.29 17.13 -30.94
CA ALA A 19 -28.03 15.70 -30.83
C ALA A 19 -26.54 15.36 -30.97
N ALA A 20 -25.84 16.00 -31.90
CA ALA A 20 -24.40 15.83 -32.08
C ALA A 20 -23.60 16.33 -30.86
N GLY A 21 -24.02 17.45 -30.26
CA GLY A 21 -23.42 17.95 -29.02
C GLY A 21 -23.57 16.95 -27.87
N ILE A 22 -24.77 16.41 -27.66
CA ILE A 22 -25.03 15.42 -26.60
C ILE A 22 -24.29 14.11 -26.88
N ALA A 23 -24.29 13.63 -28.12
CA ALA A 23 -23.55 12.44 -28.49
C ALA A 23 -22.04 12.62 -28.25
N GLY A 24 -21.49 13.80 -28.54
CA GLY A 24 -20.10 14.13 -28.26
C GLY A 24 -19.76 14.07 -26.78
N THR A 25 -20.59 14.63 -25.90
CA THR A 25 -20.34 14.58 -24.45
C THR A 25 -20.44 13.15 -23.91
N LEU A 26 -21.42 12.37 -24.37
CA LEU A 26 -21.57 10.98 -23.94
C LEU A 26 -20.36 10.12 -24.32
N VAL A 27 -19.78 10.32 -25.51
CA VAL A 27 -18.57 9.60 -25.93
C VAL A 27 -17.39 9.94 -25.02
N LEU A 28 -17.20 11.22 -24.67
CA LEU A 28 -16.14 11.65 -23.75
C LEU A 28 -16.33 11.08 -22.34
N GLU A 29 -17.57 11.02 -21.85
CA GLU A 29 -17.88 10.43 -20.55
C GLU A 29 -17.60 8.93 -20.52
N VAL A 30 -17.96 8.20 -21.59
CA VAL A 30 -17.66 6.76 -21.70
C VAL A 30 -16.15 6.50 -21.78
N ASP A 31 -15.40 7.34 -22.49
CA ASP A 31 -13.94 7.23 -22.56
C ASP A 31 -13.30 7.42 -21.18
N ASN A 32 -13.69 8.47 -20.46
CA ASN A 32 -13.24 8.73 -19.10
C ASN A 32 -13.61 7.58 -18.14
N LEU A 33 -14.84 7.06 -18.23
CA LEU A 33 -15.28 5.93 -17.42
C LEU A 33 -14.48 4.65 -17.75
N SER A 34 -14.19 4.41 -19.02
CA SER A 34 -13.41 3.24 -19.46
C SER A 34 -11.99 3.31 -18.90
N GLY A 35 -11.33 4.46 -18.99
CA GLY A 35 -10.00 4.67 -18.40
C GLY A 35 -9.99 4.54 -16.87
N ALA A 36 -11.05 5.00 -16.18
CA ALA A 36 -11.19 4.80 -14.74
C ALA A 36 -11.36 3.32 -14.36
N ILE A 37 -12.16 2.57 -15.13
CA ILE A 37 -12.34 1.12 -14.94
C ILE A 37 -11.03 0.36 -15.18
N GLU A 38 -10.29 0.70 -16.22
CA GLU A 38 -8.98 0.08 -16.50
C GLU A 38 -7.99 0.33 -15.36
N THR A 39 -7.90 1.58 -14.88
CA THR A 39 -7.03 1.95 -13.75
C THR A 39 -7.43 1.21 -12.47
N GLN A 40 -8.72 1.20 -12.13
CA GLN A 40 -9.21 0.48 -10.95
C GLN A 40 -8.97 -1.03 -11.07
N GLY A 41 -9.20 -1.60 -12.26
CA GLY A 41 -8.98 -3.01 -12.52
C GLY A 41 -7.51 -3.41 -12.36
N ALA A 42 -6.58 -2.57 -12.83
CA ALA A 42 -5.15 -2.78 -12.63
C ALA A 42 -4.76 -2.70 -11.15
N ALA A 43 -5.21 -1.68 -10.42
CA ALA A 43 -4.93 -1.54 -8.98
C ALA A 43 -5.45 -2.73 -8.17
N THR A 44 -6.69 -3.15 -8.40
CA THR A 44 -7.28 -4.31 -7.72
C THR A 44 -6.58 -5.62 -8.12
N ALA A 45 -6.08 -5.76 -9.35
CA ALA A 45 -5.29 -6.93 -9.72
C ALA A 45 -3.94 -6.97 -8.98
N THR A 46 -3.30 -5.81 -8.80
CA THR A 46 -2.06 -5.68 -8.00
C THR A 46 -2.32 -5.99 -6.52
N GLU A 47 -3.40 -5.47 -5.93
CA GLU A 47 -3.83 -5.77 -4.55
C GLU A 47 -4.05 -7.28 -4.36
N ILE A 48 -4.83 -7.93 -5.23
CA ILE A 48 -5.06 -9.39 -5.17
C ILE A 48 -3.76 -10.19 -5.36
N GLY A 49 -2.84 -9.67 -6.18
CA GLY A 49 -1.55 -10.31 -6.44
C GLY A 49 -0.52 -10.12 -5.32
N THR A 50 -0.72 -9.14 -4.44
CA THR A 50 0.18 -8.81 -3.35
C THR A 50 -0.26 -9.54 -2.08
N GLU A 51 0.64 -10.33 -1.50
CA GLU A 51 0.40 -10.99 -0.23
C GLU A 51 1.72 -11.06 0.52
N VAL A 52 1.78 -10.46 1.72
CA VAL A 52 2.95 -10.41 2.58
C VAL A 52 2.66 -11.13 3.90
N ASP A 53 3.67 -11.76 4.46
CA ASP A 53 3.56 -12.56 5.69
C ASP A 53 4.80 -12.31 6.56
N ILE A 54 4.56 -11.99 7.83
CA ILE A 54 5.58 -11.77 8.83
C ILE A 54 6.04 -13.14 9.35
N VAL A 55 7.29 -13.47 9.08
CA VAL A 55 7.89 -14.77 9.42
C VAL A 55 8.76 -14.72 10.69
N SER A 56 8.68 -13.62 11.45
CA SER A 56 9.32 -13.50 12.76
C SER A 56 8.64 -14.38 13.81
N ASP A 57 9.40 -14.80 14.84
CA ASP A 57 8.90 -15.66 15.91
C ASP A 57 8.44 -14.83 17.12
N ALA A 58 7.13 -14.69 17.31
CA ALA A 58 6.53 -14.02 18.46
C ALA A 58 6.87 -14.69 19.82
N GLY A 59 7.28 -15.96 19.81
CA GLY A 59 7.70 -16.69 21.01
C GLY A 59 9.12 -16.33 21.47
N GLN A 60 9.86 -15.53 20.70
CA GLN A 60 11.20 -15.03 21.01
C GLN A 60 11.23 -13.50 20.88
N PRO A 61 10.59 -12.74 21.79
CA PRO A 61 10.51 -11.29 21.70
C PRO A 61 11.89 -10.62 21.69
N ASP A 62 12.88 -11.19 22.42
CA ASP A 62 14.28 -10.72 22.41
C ASP A 62 14.93 -10.76 21.02
N ALA A 63 14.42 -11.57 20.09
CA ALA A 63 14.92 -11.61 18.70
C ALA A 63 14.26 -10.56 17.81
N ILE A 64 13.13 -9.98 18.22
CA ILE A 64 12.39 -8.93 17.52
C ILE A 64 12.81 -7.56 18.07
N TYR A 65 12.87 -7.41 19.39
CA TYR A 65 13.27 -6.19 20.08
C TYR A 65 14.13 -6.53 21.29
N ASP A 66 15.38 -6.09 21.31
CA ASP A 66 16.30 -6.26 22.45
C ASP A 66 16.76 -4.89 22.98
N PRO A 67 16.10 -4.33 24.01
CA PRO A 67 16.51 -3.07 24.60
C PRO A 67 17.86 -3.17 25.35
N ALA A 68 18.33 -4.37 25.69
CA ALA A 68 19.59 -4.59 26.40
C ALA A 68 20.81 -4.68 25.45
N ALA A 69 20.58 -4.90 24.15
CA ALA A 69 21.63 -4.92 23.13
C ALA A 69 22.20 -3.52 22.80
N GLY A 70 21.52 -2.44 23.25
CA GLY A 70 21.97 -1.05 23.07
C GLY A 70 21.60 -0.42 21.72
N ASP A 71 20.95 -1.19 20.85
CA ASP A 71 20.39 -0.78 19.58
C ASP A 71 18.86 -0.91 19.71
N GLU A 72 18.14 0.16 20.06
CA GLU A 72 16.69 0.19 20.27
C GLU A 72 15.93 0.07 18.93
N ASN A 73 16.18 -1.01 18.21
CA ASN A 73 15.59 -1.30 16.92
C ASN A 73 14.64 -2.49 17.00
N ILE A 74 13.48 -2.37 16.38
CA ILE A 74 12.59 -3.50 16.13
C ILE A 74 12.99 -4.11 14.79
N THR A 75 13.26 -5.42 14.78
CA THR A 75 13.61 -6.17 13.57
C THR A 75 12.54 -7.21 13.26
N VAL A 76 11.89 -7.06 12.11
CA VAL A 76 10.85 -7.98 11.64
C VAL A 76 11.20 -8.52 10.26
N TYR A 77 10.99 -9.81 10.05
CA TYR A 77 11.20 -10.45 8.75
C TYR A 77 9.88 -10.57 8.00
N VAL A 78 9.81 -9.96 6.83
CA VAL A 78 8.60 -9.96 6.00
C VAL A 78 8.88 -10.75 4.73
N LYS A 79 8.04 -11.72 4.45
CA LYS A 79 8.12 -12.58 3.27
C LYS A 79 7.03 -12.21 2.28
N ASN A 80 7.40 -12.09 1.00
CA ASN A 80 6.40 -12.00 -0.06
C ASN A 80 5.90 -13.41 -0.37
N ILE A 81 4.63 -13.68 -0.11
CA ILE A 81 3.97 -14.95 -0.46
C ILE A 81 3.03 -14.79 -1.67
N GLY A 82 2.78 -13.55 -2.10
CA GLY A 82 2.00 -13.19 -3.27
C GLY A 82 2.73 -13.42 -4.59
N GLY A 83 2.00 -13.24 -5.68
CA GLY A 83 2.52 -13.37 -7.05
C GLY A 83 3.11 -12.08 -7.63
N GLU A 84 2.86 -10.94 -7.00
CA GLU A 84 3.37 -9.63 -7.42
C GLU A 84 4.79 -9.40 -6.90
N HIS A 85 5.64 -8.75 -7.69
CA HIS A 85 6.96 -8.33 -7.25
C HIS A 85 6.89 -6.94 -6.64
N LEU A 86 7.48 -6.78 -5.46
CA LEU A 86 7.58 -5.49 -4.78
C LEU A 86 8.98 -4.89 -4.93
N GLU A 87 9.11 -3.59 -4.73
CA GLU A 87 10.41 -2.93 -4.64
C GLU A 87 10.91 -2.95 -3.19
N VAL A 88 12.22 -3.12 -3.01
CA VAL A 88 12.83 -3.13 -1.66
C VAL A 88 13.17 -1.69 -1.32
N HIS A 89 12.12 -0.93 -1.05
CA HIS A 89 12.19 0.48 -0.81
C HIS A 89 11.11 0.87 0.19
N HIS A 90 11.37 1.88 1.02
CA HIS A 90 10.44 2.32 2.05
C HIS A 90 9.07 2.70 1.47
N SER A 91 9.01 3.20 0.23
CA SER A 91 7.75 3.60 -0.41
C SER A 91 6.87 2.44 -0.86
N ALA A 92 7.36 1.19 -0.79
CA ALA A 92 6.61 0.01 -1.18
C ALA A 92 5.75 -0.54 -0.03
N ILE A 93 6.00 -0.13 1.21
CA ILE A 93 5.26 -0.57 2.38
C ILE A 93 4.92 0.59 3.31
N ASP A 94 3.82 0.44 4.03
CA ASP A 94 3.51 1.25 5.20
C ASP A 94 3.69 0.39 6.46
N VAL A 95 4.22 0.98 7.53
CA VAL A 95 4.48 0.29 8.79
C VAL A 95 3.71 0.99 9.89
N LEU A 96 2.98 0.21 10.69
CA LEU A 96 2.38 0.67 11.93
C LEU A 96 2.99 -0.05 13.12
N LEU A 97 3.17 0.71 14.19
CA LEU A 97 3.60 0.21 15.48
C LEU A 97 2.56 0.66 16.52
N ASP A 98 1.90 -0.30 17.16
CA ASP A 98 0.77 -0.06 18.06
C ASP A 98 -0.35 0.82 17.45
N GLY A 99 -0.53 0.66 16.13
CA GLY A 99 -1.49 1.44 15.33
C GLY A 99 -1.04 2.87 15.01
N GLN A 100 0.19 3.25 15.37
CA GLN A 100 0.80 4.53 14.99
C GLN A 100 1.64 4.36 13.73
N TYR A 101 1.53 5.30 12.80
CA TYR A 101 2.29 5.26 11.55
C TYR A 101 3.77 5.59 11.81
N VAL A 102 4.66 4.72 11.33
CA VAL A 102 6.11 4.94 11.38
C VAL A 102 6.56 5.64 10.10
N SER A 103 7.19 6.80 10.23
CA SER A 103 7.73 7.52 9.06
C SER A 103 8.85 6.72 8.40
N HIS A 104 8.96 6.82 7.07
CA HIS A 104 10.04 6.25 6.26
C HIS A 104 11.46 6.68 6.70
N ASP A 105 11.60 7.76 7.47
CA ASP A 105 12.88 8.20 8.04
C ASP A 105 13.35 7.33 9.20
N TYR A 106 12.44 6.55 9.80
CA TYR A 106 12.68 5.74 11.00
C TYR A 106 12.62 4.24 10.73
N PHE A 107 12.55 3.81 9.46
CA PHE A 107 12.69 2.40 9.14
C PHE A 107 13.45 2.16 7.84
N GLU A 108 14.09 1.01 7.76
CA GLU A 108 14.88 0.56 6.63
C GLU A 108 14.39 -0.84 6.20
N LEU A 109 14.35 -1.07 4.87
CA LEU A 109 14.17 -2.41 4.31
C LEU A 109 15.45 -2.87 3.66
N GLU A 110 15.92 -4.05 4.05
CA GLU A 110 17.09 -4.67 3.47
C GLU A 110 16.83 -6.13 3.08
N HIS A 111 17.43 -6.57 1.97
CA HIS A 111 17.39 -7.99 1.64
C HIS A 111 18.37 -8.75 2.53
N ARG A 112 17.89 -9.82 3.16
CA ARG A 112 18.75 -10.69 3.97
C ARG A 112 19.74 -11.53 3.13
N TYR A 113 19.38 -11.85 1.88
CA TYR A 113 20.09 -12.84 1.06
C TYR A 113 20.54 -12.34 -0.32
N GLY A 114 20.66 -11.03 -0.53
CA GLY A 114 21.15 -10.47 -1.79
C GLY A 114 21.15 -8.94 -1.84
N GLU A 115 21.69 -8.38 -2.92
CA GLU A 115 21.66 -6.93 -3.21
C GLU A 115 20.57 -6.61 -4.26
N SER A 116 19.55 -7.46 -4.42
CA SER A 116 18.45 -7.20 -5.34
C SER A 116 17.59 -6.06 -4.82
N SER A 117 17.23 -5.12 -5.69
CA SER A 117 16.24 -4.08 -5.37
C SER A 117 14.79 -4.56 -5.54
N SER A 118 14.60 -5.85 -5.84
CA SER A 118 13.31 -6.46 -6.13
C SER A 118 13.01 -7.55 -5.12
N TRP A 119 11.89 -7.40 -4.43
CA TRP A 119 11.33 -8.33 -3.46
C TRP A 119 10.43 -9.32 -4.20
N GLN A 120 11.01 -10.43 -4.64
CA GLN A 120 10.31 -11.42 -5.47
C GLN A 120 9.43 -12.33 -4.61
N THR A 121 8.52 -13.08 -5.26
CA THR A 121 7.75 -14.13 -4.59
C THR A 121 8.68 -15.12 -3.89
N GLY A 122 8.49 -15.27 -2.59
CA GLY A 122 9.24 -16.16 -1.71
C GLY A 122 10.43 -15.51 -1.01
N ASP A 123 10.84 -14.31 -1.43
CA ASP A 123 11.94 -13.58 -0.81
C ASP A 123 11.54 -13.00 0.55
N VAL A 124 12.52 -12.93 1.44
CA VAL A 124 12.40 -12.35 2.77
C VAL A 124 13.24 -11.10 2.85
N VAL A 125 12.61 -10.01 3.26
CA VAL A 125 13.25 -8.74 3.58
C VAL A 125 13.26 -8.55 5.09
N GLU A 126 14.32 -7.91 5.58
CA GLU A 126 14.45 -7.45 6.95
C GLU A 126 13.94 -6.02 7.03
N LEU A 127 12.90 -5.80 7.84
CA LEU A 127 12.40 -4.49 8.20
C LEU A 127 13.00 -4.13 9.56
N ARG A 128 13.76 -3.03 9.59
CA ARG A 128 14.39 -2.52 10.81
C ARG A 128 13.81 -1.15 11.13
N ILE A 129 13.15 -1.01 12.27
CA ILE A 129 12.54 0.23 12.74
C ILE A 129 13.43 0.80 13.85
N ASP A 130 13.90 2.03 13.69
CA ASP A 130 14.68 2.77 14.68
C ASP A 130 13.74 3.51 15.64
N VAL A 131 13.53 2.90 16.81
CA VAL A 131 12.63 3.45 17.84
C VAL A 131 13.30 4.61 18.58
N ALA A 132 14.62 4.54 18.80
CA ALA A 132 15.38 5.59 19.47
C ALA A 132 15.31 6.94 18.74
N ALA A 133 15.32 6.91 17.40
CA ALA A 133 15.24 8.10 16.58
C ALA A 133 13.80 8.69 16.51
N ALA A 134 12.78 7.90 16.83
CA ALA A 134 11.39 8.29 16.75
C ALA A 134 10.89 8.83 18.10
N ASP A 135 10.98 10.15 18.30
CA ASP A 135 10.64 10.86 19.56
C ASP A 135 9.20 10.59 20.11
N ASP A 136 8.28 10.05 19.32
CA ASP A 136 6.87 9.79 19.68
C ASP A 136 6.53 8.30 19.80
N ILE A 137 7.51 7.41 19.62
CA ILE A 137 7.33 5.96 19.66
C ILE A 137 8.00 5.42 20.92
N ASP A 138 7.21 4.84 21.82
CA ASP A 138 7.68 4.13 23.01
C ASP A 138 7.22 2.68 22.93
N VAL A 139 8.14 1.74 23.16
CA VAL A 139 7.89 0.30 23.01
C VAL A 139 7.98 -0.35 24.37
N SER A 140 6.81 -0.69 24.93
CA SER A 140 6.72 -1.37 26.22
C SER A 140 5.45 -2.21 26.32
N GLY A 141 5.54 -3.36 27.00
CA GLY A 141 4.40 -4.26 27.20
C GLY A 141 3.98 -4.98 25.92
N ASP A 142 2.67 -5.14 25.70
CA ASP A 142 2.15 -5.77 24.50
C ASP A 142 2.28 -4.80 23.31
N THR A 143 3.10 -5.19 22.33
CA THR A 143 3.39 -4.39 21.14
C THR A 143 2.99 -5.14 19.87
N THR A 144 2.33 -4.44 18.95
CA THR A 144 1.92 -4.96 17.64
C THR A 144 2.66 -4.21 16.54
N VAL A 145 3.32 -4.95 15.65
CA VAL A 145 3.86 -4.42 14.39
C VAL A 145 2.96 -4.86 13.25
N THR A 146 2.46 -3.91 12.47
CA THR A 146 1.68 -4.16 11.24
C THR A 146 2.48 -3.68 10.05
N VAL A 147 2.57 -4.52 9.03
CA VAL A 147 3.17 -4.19 7.73
C VAL A 147 2.08 -4.25 6.67
N ILE A 148 1.99 -3.19 5.86
CA ILE A 148 1.01 -3.07 4.78
C ILE A 148 1.76 -2.91 3.46
N ALA A 149 1.44 -3.73 2.46
CA ALA A 149 1.98 -3.65 1.11
C ALA A 149 0.83 -3.72 0.09
N ASN A 150 0.62 -2.67 -0.70
CA ASN A 150 -0.48 -2.58 -1.68
C ASN A 150 -1.85 -3.05 -1.12
N ASP A 151 -2.27 -2.50 0.02
CA ASP A 151 -3.50 -2.83 0.75
C ASP A 151 -3.59 -4.26 1.34
N ASN A 152 -2.57 -5.10 1.16
CA ASN A 152 -2.43 -6.33 1.94
C ASN A 152 -1.72 -6.04 3.26
N GLU A 153 -2.30 -6.50 4.38
CA GLU A 153 -1.76 -6.28 5.72
C GLU A 153 -1.42 -7.60 6.40
N ASP A 154 -0.33 -7.59 7.17
CA ASP A 154 -0.05 -8.63 8.16
C ASP A 154 0.49 -8.01 9.44
N SER A 155 0.26 -8.68 10.58
CA SER A 155 0.62 -8.16 11.89
C SER A 155 1.17 -9.23 12.82
N ILE A 156 2.20 -8.86 13.58
CA ILE A 156 2.77 -9.68 14.64
C ILE A 156 2.64 -8.99 15.99
N ASP A 157 2.16 -9.75 16.98
CA ASP A 157 2.08 -9.33 18.37
C ASP A 157 3.22 -9.95 19.16
N PHE A 158 3.90 -9.16 19.97
CA PHE A 158 4.93 -9.64 20.89
C PHE A 158 4.90 -8.85 22.20
N HIS A 159 5.45 -9.45 23.26
CA HIS A 159 5.53 -8.80 24.57
C HIS A 159 6.95 -8.33 24.83
N VAL A 160 7.09 -7.05 25.17
CA VAL A 160 8.33 -6.43 25.61
C VAL A 160 8.30 -6.31 27.12
N ASP A 161 9.17 -7.07 27.77
CA ASP A 161 9.40 -6.95 29.20
C ASP A 161 10.06 -5.59 29.49
N ASP A 162 9.26 -4.62 29.91
CA ASP A 162 9.76 -3.41 30.57
C ASP A 162 10.50 -3.91 31.82
N GLY A 163 11.82 -3.68 31.89
CA GLY A 163 12.78 -4.33 32.82
C GLY A 163 12.57 -4.08 34.32
N GLY A 164 11.32 -4.13 34.80
CA GLY A 164 10.89 -4.08 36.18
C GLY A 164 11.47 -5.24 36.97
N SER A 165 12.62 -4.98 37.57
CA SER A 165 13.17 -5.78 38.65
C SER A 165 12.10 -6.05 39.70
N ASN A 166 11.83 -7.33 39.96
CA ASN A 166 11.22 -7.76 41.22
C ASN A 166 12.30 -8.04 42.26
#